data_AF-A0A2A5XLC4-F1
#
_entry.id   AF-A0A2A5XLC4-F1
#
_cell.length_a   1.000
_cell.length_b   1.000
_cell.length_c   1.000
_cell.angle_alpha   90.00
_cell.angle_beta   90.00
_cell.angle_gamma   90.00
#
_symmetry.space_group_name_H-M   'P 1'
#
loop_
_entity.id
_entity.type
_entity.pdbx_description
1 polymer ?
#
loop_
_entity_poly.entity_id
_entity_poly.type
_entity_poly.pdbx_seq_one_letter_code
_entity_poly.pdbx_strand_id
1 'polypeptide(L)' 'MKTALISIVLLGIGFAGIAIKIWAKKDGKFEGTCASNNPLITKEGEACGFCGAEPDEMCKSES' A
#
# COMPACT_ATOMS: atom_id res chain seq x y z
N MET A 1 -23.72 20.02 2.60
CA MET A 1 -22.62 20.99 2.33
C MET A 1 -21.57 20.97 3.43
N LYS A 2 -21.93 21.23 4.70
CA LYS A 2 -20.98 21.25 5.84
C LYS A 2 -20.24 19.91 6.08
N THR A 3 -20.98 18.80 6.02
CA THR A 3 -20.42 17.44 6.09
C THR A 3 -19.51 17.12 4.90
N ALA A 4 -19.93 17.47 3.69
CA ALA A 4 -19.15 17.24 2.47
C ALA A 4 -17.79 17.95 2.51
N LEU A 5 -17.72 19.21 2.98
CA LEU A 5 -16.45 19.93 3.14
C LEU A 5 -15.52 19.24 4.14
N ILE A 6 -16.03 18.82 5.30
CA ILE A 6 -15.24 18.10 6.31
C ILE A 6 -14.73 16.77 5.75
N SER A 7 -15.56 16.08 4.97
CA SER A 7 -15.21 14.81 4.31
C SER A 7 -14.04 14.99 3.33
N ILE A 8 -14.12 16.01 2.48
CA ILE A 8 -13.09 16.31 1.48
C ILE A 8 -11.77 16.68 2.15
N VAL A 9 -11.81 17.47 3.23
CA VAL A 9 -10.62 17.81 4.01
C VAL A 9 -9.97 16.57 4.62
N LEU A 10 -10.75 15.69 5.26
CA LEU A 10 -10.25 14.44 5.85
C LEU A 10 -9.62 13.52 4.80
N LEU A 11 -10.27 13.36 3.65
CA LEU A 11 -9.73 12.58 2.54
C LEU A 11 -8.44 13.21 2.02
N GLY A 12 -8.42 14.53 1.82
CA GLY A 12 -7.25 15.28 1.36
C GLY A 12 -6.03 15.10 2.27
N ILE A 13 -6.23 15.13 3.59
CA ILE A 13 -5.17 14.87 4.57
C ILE A 13 -4.65 13.42 4.44
N GLY A 14 -5.54 12.45 4.25
CA GLY A 14 -5.15 11.06 4.03
C GLY A 14 -4.25 10.88 2.79
N PHE A 15 -4.65 11.45 1.66
CA PHE A 15 -3.85 11.40 0.42
C PHE A 15 -2.53 12.16 0.56
N ALA A 16 -2.52 13.33 1.22
CA ALA A 16 -1.31 14.08 1.50
C ALA A 16 -0.33 13.26 2.35
N GLY A 17 -0.81 12.55 3.37
CA GLY A 17 0.00 11.66 4.20
C GLY A 17 0.63 10.51 3.40
N ILE A 18 -0.12 9.89 2.49
CA ILE A 18 0.40 8.84 1.61
C ILE A 18 1.47 9.40 0.66
N ALA A 19 1.23 10.57 0.06
CA ALA A 19 2.18 11.22 -0.84
C ALA A 19 3.51 11.56 -0.13
N ILE A 20 3.44 12.09 1.09
CA ILE A 20 4.63 12.37 1.91
C ILE A 20 5.37 11.07 2.25
N LYS A 21 4.65 9.99 2.59
CA LYS A 21 5.26 8.68 2.89
C LYS A 21 6.03 8.12 1.69
N ILE A 22 5.49 8.26 0.47
CA ILE A 22 6.17 7.83 -0.77
C ILE A 22 7.44 8.65 -0.99
N TRP A 23 7.37 9.98 -0.81
CA TRP A 23 8.54 10.84 -0.98
C TRP A 23 9.64 10.58 0.08
N ALA A 24 9.25 10.21 1.30
CA ALA A 24 10.17 9.85 2.38
C ALA A 24 10.73 8.41 2.28
N LYS A 25 10.16 7.55 1.42
CA LYS A 25 10.65 6.18 1.18
C LYS A 25 11.88 6.23 0.26
N LYS A 26 13.01 5.76 0.76
CA LYS A 26 14.35 5.85 0.12
C LYS A 26 14.44 5.19 -1.27
N ASP A 27 13.57 4.23 -1.57
CA ASP A 27 13.53 3.50 -2.84
C ASP A 27 12.25 3.74 -3.65
N GLY A 28 11.36 4.64 -3.20
CA GLY A 28 10.07 4.93 -3.86
C GLY A 28 9.11 3.73 -4.00
N LYS A 29 9.51 2.52 -3.58
CA LYS A 29 8.71 1.31 -3.66
C LYS A 29 7.58 1.37 -2.64
N PHE A 30 6.36 1.32 -3.16
CA PHE A 30 5.17 1.14 -2.36
C PHE A 30 5.19 -0.29 -1.83
N GLU A 31 5.28 -0.47 -0.50
CA GLU A 31 5.03 -1.76 0.14
C GLU A 31 3.61 -2.15 -0.23
N GLY A 32 3.46 -3.15 -1.10
CA GLY A 32 2.25 -3.39 -1.88
C GLY A 32 0.95 -3.19 -1.09
N THR A 33 -0.08 -2.66 -1.74
CA THR A 33 -1.41 -2.45 -1.15
C THR A 33 -2.13 -3.76 -0.79
N CYS A 34 -1.53 -4.91 -1.12
CA CYS A 34 -2.02 -6.23 -0.75
C CYS A 34 -1.56 -6.57 0.68
N ALA A 35 -2.50 -6.91 1.56
CA ALA A 35 -2.20 -7.33 2.93
C ALA A 35 -1.20 -8.49 3.01
N SER A 36 -1.20 -9.38 2.00
CA SER A 36 -0.26 -10.50 1.90
C SER A 36 1.15 -10.12 1.44
N ASN A 37 1.38 -8.87 1.03
CA ASN A 37 2.71 -8.34 0.70
C ASN A 37 3.20 -7.32 1.76
N ASN A 38 2.53 -7.27 2.92
CA ASN A 38 2.93 -6.38 4.01
C ASN A 38 4.13 -6.97 4.76
N PRO A 39 5.32 -6.32 4.79
CA PRO A 39 6.51 -6.84 5.46
C PRO A 39 6.37 -6.99 6.98
N LEU A 40 5.34 -6.40 7.59
CA LEU A 40 5.01 -6.62 9.01
C LEU A 40 4.25 -7.92 9.28
N ILE A 41 3.61 -8.50 8.26
CA ILE A 41 2.79 -9.71 8.37
C ILE A 41 3.48 -10.88 7.66
N THR A 42 4.05 -10.60 6.49
CA THR A 42 4.80 -11.55 5.68
C THR A 42 6.27 -11.45 6.07
N LYS A 43 6.88 -12.56 6.51
CA LYS A 43 8.31 -12.59 6.83
C LYS A 43 9.12 -12.23 5.58
N GLU A 44 10.16 -11.42 5.75
CA GLU A 44 11.05 -11.02 4.65
C GLU A 44 11.59 -12.26 3.91
N GLY A 45 11.21 -12.39 2.63
CA GLY A 45 11.59 -13.53 1.77
C GLY A 45 10.54 -14.64 1.63
N GLU A 46 9.41 -14.58 2.33
CA GLU A 46 8.33 -15.57 2.18
C GLU A 46 7.42 -15.18 1.00
N ALA A 47 7.10 -16.17 0.16
CA ALA A 47 6.17 -15.96 -0.95
C ALA A 47 4.77 -15.60 -0.43
N CYS A 48 4.04 -14.78 -1.17
CA CYS A 48 2.67 -14.37 -0.83
C CYS A 48 1.78 -15.60 -0.62
N GLY A 49 1.29 -15.82 0.61
CA GLY A 49 0.46 -16.99 0.93
C GLY A 49 -0.89 -17.06 0.20
N PHE A 50 -1.28 -15.99 -0.50
CA PHE A 50 -2.50 -15.95 -1.31
C PHE A 50 -2.28 -16.33 -2.77
N CYS A 51 -1.18 -15.86 -3.39
CA CYS A 51 -0.93 -16.01 -4.83
C CYS A 51 0.39 -16.69 -5.19
N GLY A 52 1.24 -16.99 -4.21
CA GLY A 52 2.56 -17.62 -4.39
C GLY A 52 3.65 -16.73 -4.99
N ALA A 53 3.36 -15.45 -5.25
CA ALA A 53 4.35 -14.52 -5.82
C ALA A 53 5.49 -14.25 -4.82
N GLU A 54 6.72 -14.17 -5.33
CA GLU A 54 7.87 -13.69 -4.55
C GLU A 54 7.67 -12.23 -4.09
N PRO A 55 8.35 -11.78 -3.02
CA PRO A 55 8.14 -10.43 -2.47
C PRO A 55 8.32 -9.27 -3.46
N ASP A 56 9.17 -9.44 -4.48
CA ASP A 56 9.40 -8.46 -5.55
C ASP A 56 8.54 -8.71 -6.81
N GLU A 57 7.79 -9.82 -6.87
CA GLU A 57 6.84 -10.12 -7.94
C GLU A 57 5.44 -9.57 -7.58
N MET A 58 4.78 -8.94 -8.54
CA MET A 58 3.36 -8.65 -8.40
C MET A 58 2.56 -9.95 -8.54
N CYS A 59 1.56 -10.16 -7.68
CA CYS A 59 0.58 -11.23 -7.90
C CYS A 59 -0.02 -11.07 -9.30
N LYS A 60 0.30 -12.00 -10.20
CA LYS A 60 -0.33 -12.08 -11.51
C LYS A 60 -1.72 -12.65 -11.25
N SER A 61 -2.74 -11.82 -11.42
CA SER A 61 -4.12 -12.30 -11.41
C SER A 61 -4.25 -13.35 -12.52
N GLU A 62 -4.46 -14.60 -12.17
CA GLU A 62 -5.15 -15.49 -13.11
C GLU A 62 -6.54 -14.88 -13.31
N SER A 63 -6.82 -14.53 -14.56
CA SER A 63 -8.13 -14.09 -15.04
C SER A 63 -9.21 -15.12 -14.73
#